data_AF-A0A5R2MXX0-F1
#
_entry.id   AF-A0A5R2MXX0-F1
#
_cell.length_a   1.000
_cell.length_b   1.000
_cell.length_c   1.000
_cell.angle_alpha   90.00
_cell.angle_beta   90.00
_cell.angle_gamma   90.00
#
_symmetry.space_group_name_H-M   'P 1'
#
loop_
_entity.id
_entity.type
_entity.pdbx_description
1 polymer ?
#
loop_
_entity_poly.entity_id
_entity_poly.type
_entity_poly.pdbx_seq_one_letter_code
_entity_poly.pdbx_strand_id
1 'polypeptide(L)'
;MNDVLFGWYPYFCLTVFLLGSLIRFDREQYTWKTGSSQLLRRRQLRWGSNLFHVGILAIFGGHFVGLLTPIWVFDALGISHSFKQGLAITVGGIAGVACFVGIALLAHRRLFDARIR
;
A
#
# COMPACT_ATOMS: atom_id res chain seq x y z
N MET A 1 2.37 2.02 -27.63
CA MET A 1 2.23 1.45 -26.27
C MET A 1 2.50 2.47 -25.17
N ASN A 2 3.51 3.34 -25.29
CA ASN A 2 3.82 4.37 -24.28
C ASN A 2 2.60 5.22 -23.87
N ASP A 3 1.92 5.82 -24.85
CA ASP A 3 0.82 6.75 -24.58
C ASP A 3 -0.38 6.03 -23.95
N VAL A 4 -0.60 4.77 -24.32
CA VAL A 4 -1.64 3.94 -23.71
C VAL A 4 -1.33 3.68 -22.24
N LEU A 5 -0.09 3.32 -21.90
CA LEU A 5 0.31 2.94 -20.53
C LEU A 5 0.47 4.13 -19.58
N PHE A 6 1.01 5.26 -20.04
CA PHE A 6 1.33 6.40 -19.17
C PHE A 6 0.44 7.62 -19.42
N GLY A 7 -0.21 7.71 -20.58
CA GLY A 7 -1.19 8.73 -20.89
C GLY A 7 -2.58 8.29 -20.44
N TRP A 8 -3.15 7.26 -21.07
CA TRP A 8 -4.57 6.90 -20.89
C TRP A 8 -4.86 6.06 -19.63
N TYR A 9 -4.05 5.03 -19.38
CA TYR A 9 -4.30 4.06 -18.33
C TYR A 9 -4.39 4.64 -16.90
N PRO A 10 -3.58 5.63 -16.48
CA PRO A 10 -3.68 6.21 -15.14
C PRO A 10 -5.05 6.86 -14.88
N TYR A 11 -5.60 7.57 -15.87
CA TYR A 11 -6.92 8.20 -15.75
C TYR A 11 -8.03 7.15 -15.68
N PHE A 12 -7.96 6.11 -16.50
CA PHE A 12 -8.92 5.01 -16.44
C PHE A 12 -8.94 4.34 -15.07
N CYS A 13 -7.77 4.00 -14.53
CA CYS A 13 -7.62 3.43 -13.19
C CYS A 13 -8.20 4.35 -12.12
N LEU A 14 -7.94 5.65 -12.20
CA LEU A 14 -8.45 6.65 -11.24
C LEU A 14 -9.97 6.80 -11.32
N THR A 15 -10.55 6.81 -12.52
CA THR A 15 -12.01 6.84 -12.72
C THR A 15 -12.67 5.61 -12.11
N VAL A 16 -12.14 4.41 -12.39
CA VAL A 16 -12.67 3.16 -11.82
C VAL A 16 -12.51 3.13 -10.29
N PHE A 17 -11.37 3.59 -9.78
CA PHE A 17 -11.11 3.66 -8.35
C PHE A 17 -12.09 4.58 -7.63
N LEU A 18 -12.29 5.81 -8.10
CA LEU A 18 -13.16 6.79 -7.44
C LEU A 18 -14.64 6.42 -7.58
N LEU A 19 -15.13 6.14 -8.79
CA LEU A 19 -16.54 5.81 -9.02
C LEU A 19 -16.91 4.47 -8.41
N GLY A 20 -16.05 3.45 -8.56
CA GLY A 20 -16.27 2.14 -7.97
C GLY A 20 -16.33 2.21 -6.43
N SER A 21 -15.44 3.01 -5.82
CA SER A 21 -15.47 3.23 -4.37
C SER A 21 -16.74 3.95 -3.93
N LEU A 22 -17.17 4.99 -4.66
CA LEU A 22 -18.39 5.74 -4.34
C LEU A 22 -19.65 4.87 -4.46
N ILE A 23 -19.79 4.13 -5.55
CA ILE A 23 -20.95 3.26 -5.78
C ILE A 23 -21.04 2.18 -4.72
N ARG A 24 -19.90 1.54 -4.37
CA ARG A 24 -19.87 0.52 -3.32
C ARG A 24 -20.17 1.10 -1.94
N PHE A 25 -19.71 2.32 -1.67
CA PHE A 25 -20.00 3.00 -0.40
C PHE A 25 -21.49 3.32 -0.25
N ASP A 26 -22.13 3.80 -1.31
CA ASP A 26 -23.55 4.19 -1.29
C ASP A 26 -24.50 2.98 -1.28
N ARG A 27 -24.24 1.97 -2.13
CA ARG A 27 -25.17 0.84 -2.32
C ARG A 27 -24.86 -0.38 -1.47
N GLU A 28 -23.61 -0.62 -1.10
CA GLU A 28 -23.17 -1.91 -0.56
C GLU A 28 -22.46 -1.80 0.81
N GLN A 29 -23.04 -1.04 1.74
CA GLN A 29 -22.45 -0.84 3.07
C GLN A 29 -22.17 -2.17 3.82
N TYR A 30 -22.97 -3.21 3.63
CA TYR A 30 -22.74 -4.52 4.26
C TYR A 30 -21.44 -5.23 3.81
N THR A 31 -20.99 -4.95 2.58
CA THR A 31 -19.73 -5.51 2.04
C THR A 31 -18.52 -4.66 2.44
N TRP A 32 -18.73 -3.46 3.03
CA TRP A 32 -17.67 -2.55 3.46
C TRP A 32 -17.11 -2.93 4.83
N LYS A 33 -16.30 -4.00 4.85
CA LYS A 33 -15.67 -4.51 6.07
C LYS A 33 -14.28 -5.05 5.79
N THR A 34 -13.44 -5.09 6.83
CA THR A 34 -12.04 -5.55 6.74
C THR A 34 -11.89 -7.05 6.44
N GLY A 35 -12.96 -7.83 6.60
CA GLY A 35 -12.93 -9.28 6.35
C GLY A 35 -11.96 -10.03 7.28
N SER A 36 -11.83 -9.58 8.53
CA SER A 36 -10.84 -10.14 9.47
C SER A 36 -11.02 -11.64 9.68
N SER A 37 -9.97 -12.42 9.40
CA SER A 37 -9.88 -13.86 9.67
C SER A 37 -9.15 -14.17 10.97
N GLN A 38 -8.95 -13.16 11.84
CA GLN A 38 -8.18 -13.30 13.07
C GLN A 38 -8.79 -14.32 14.04
N LEU A 39 -10.11 -14.42 14.10
CA LEU A 39 -10.81 -15.37 14.96
C LEU A 39 -10.47 -16.84 14.61
N LEU A 40 -10.26 -17.13 13.33
CA LEU A 40 -9.98 -18.49 12.84
C LEU A 40 -8.54 -18.92 13.14
N ARG A 41 -7.58 -17.98 13.12
CA ARG A 41 -6.18 -18.27 13.46
C ARG A 41 -5.40 -17.00 13.83
N ARG A 42 -5.09 -16.85 15.13
CA ARG A 42 -4.50 -15.62 15.71
C ARG A 42 -2.97 -15.52 15.63
N ARG A 43 -2.24 -16.62 15.90
CA ARG A 43 -0.80 -16.56 16.19
C ARG A 43 0.06 -16.09 15.00
N GLN A 44 -0.16 -16.65 13.81
CA GLN A 44 0.57 -16.27 12.59
C GLN A 44 0.09 -14.92 12.04
N LEU A 45 -1.17 -14.56 12.26
CA LEU A 45 -1.73 -13.30 11.78
C LEU A 45 -1.11 -12.09 12.47
N ARG A 46 -0.81 -12.15 13.78
CA ARG A 46 -0.23 -11.00 14.50
C ARG A 46 1.09 -10.52 13.88
N TRP A 47 2.01 -11.45 13.63
CA TRP A 47 3.30 -11.13 13.03
C TRP A 47 3.18 -10.70 11.57
N GLY A 48 2.46 -11.48 10.74
CA GLY A 48 2.29 -11.16 9.33
C GLY A 48 1.54 -9.84 9.11
N SER A 49 0.48 -9.59 9.89
CA SER A 49 -0.32 -8.37 9.81
C SER A 49 0.48 -7.15 10.24
N ASN A 50 1.21 -7.21 11.36
CA ASN A 50 1.98 -6.05 11.83
C ASN A 50 3.12 -5.70 10.86
N LEU A 51 3.89 -6.70 10.40
CA LEU A 51 4.96 -6.49 9.44
C LEU A 51 4.44 -5.91 8.12
N PHE A 52 3.32 -6.43 7.62
CA PHE A 52 2.69 -5.92 6.40
C PHE A 52 2.17 -4.49 6.58
N HIS A 53 1.36 -4.22 7.60
CA HIS A 53 0.70 -2.92 7.76
C HIS A 53 1.68 -1.80 8.12
N VAL A 54 2.65 -2.06 9.00
CA VAL A 54 3.67 -1.05 9.32
C VAL A 54 4.52 -0.76 8.08
N GLY A 55 4.92 -1.80 7.34
CA GLY A 55 5.68 -1.64 6.10
C GLY A 55 4.90 -0.87 5.03
N ILE A 56 3.67 -1.29 4.71
CA ILE A 56 2.88 -0.65 3.65
C ILE A 56 2.47 0.78 3.99
N LEU A 57 2.19 1.09 5.26
CA LEU A 57 1.85 2.46 5.67
C LEU A 57 3.08 3.38 5.57
N ALA A 58 4.26 2.91 5.95
CA ALA A 58 5.50 3.65 5.78
C ALA A 58 5.81 3.90 4.29
N ILE A 59 5.64 2.87 3.44
CA ILE A 59 5.81 2.99 1.98
C ILE A 59 4.80 3.99 1.40
N PHE A 60 3.54 3.88 1.78
CA PHE A 60 2.47 4.77 1.32
C PHE A 60 2.77 6.22 1.70
N GLY A 61 3.12 6.48 2.97
CA GLY A 61 3.50 7.82 3.42
C GLY A 61 4.73 8.35 2.68
N GLY A 62 5.74 7.51 2.48
CA GLY A 62 6.94 7.87 1.72
C GLY A 62 6.66 8.18 0.25
N HIS A 63 5.80 7.42 -0.43
CA HIS A 63 5.40 7.68 -1.81
C HIS A 63 4.51 8.93 -1.91
N PHE A 64 3.56 9.08 -0.99
CA PHE A 64 2.65 10.21 -0.96
C PHE A 64 3.42 11.53 -0.81
N VAL A 65 4.24 11.65 0.24
CA VAL A 65 5.06 12.85 0.47
C VAL A 65 6.15 12.96 -0.60
N GLY A 66 6.77 11.86 -1.00
CA GLY A 66 7.88 11.87 -1.95
C GLY A 66 7.47 12.30 -3.36
N LEU A 67 6.30 11.89 -3.85
CA LEU A 67 5.89 12.14 -5.24
C LEU A 67 4.93 13.32 -5.39
N LEU A 68 4.04 13.56 -4.42
CA LEU A 68 3.03 14.63 -4.53
C LEU A 68 3.52 15.97 -3.97
N THR A 69 4.57 15.98 -3.13
CA THR A 69 5.12 17.25 -2.63
C THR A 69 5.88 17.96 -3.76
N PRO A 70 5.54 19.22 -4.05
CA PRO A 70 6.19 19.96 -5.13
C PRO A 70 7.63 20.35 -4.78
N ILE A 71 8.48 20.47 -5.79
CA ILE A 71 9.93 20.66 -5.65
C ILE A 71 10.27 21.90 -4.83
N TRP A 72 9.55 23.01 -5.03
CA TRP A 72 9.79 24.27 -4.30
C TRP A 72 9.65 24.15 -2.78
N VAL A 73 8.82 23.21 -2.28
CA VAL A 73 8.71 22.95 -0.82
C VAL A 73 10.00 22.30 -0.32
N PHE A 74 10.56 21.37 -1.07
CA PHE A 74 11.84 20.74 -0.71
C PHE A 74 12.99 21.74 -0.75
N ASP A 75 13.02 22.59 -1.78
CA ASP A 75 14.03 23.65 -1.91
C ASP A 75 13.95 24.66 -0.76
N ALA A 76 12.74 25.07 -0.38
CA ALA A 76 12.52 25.98 0.75
C ALA A 76 12.95 25.37 2.10
N LEU A 77 12.84 24.05 2.24
CA LEU A 77 13.30 23.31 3.43
C LEU A 77 14.79 22.94 3.37
N GLY A 78 15.49 23.28 2.29
CA GLY A 78 16.91 22.93 2.08
C GLY A 78 17.16 21.43 1.89
N ILE A 79 16.14 20.66 1.49
CA ILE A 79 16.24 19.21 1.30
C ILE A 79 16.77 18.91 -0.11
N SER A 80 17.98 18.36 -0.19
CA SER A 80 18.56 17.99 -1.48
C SER A 80 17.87 16.77 -2.10
N HIS A 81 17.85 16.70 -3.45
CA HIS A 81 17.28 15.57 -4.18
C HIS A 81 17.97 14.24 -3.84
N SER A 82 19.30 14.26 -3.68
CA SER A 82 20.08 13.09 -3.29
C SER A 82 19.73 12.59 -1.89
N PHE A 83 19.48 13.50 -0.94
CA PHE A 83 19.03 13.14 0.40
C PHE A 83 17.66 12.47 0.37
N LYS A 84 16.69 13.05 -0.33
CA LYS A 84 15.35 12.46 -0.52
C LYS A 84 15.42 11.07 -1.14
N GLN A 85 16.23 10.90 -2.18
CA GLN A 85 16.41 9.61 -2.84
C GLN A 85 17.10 8.59 -1.92
N GLY A 86 18.14 8.99 -1.18
CA GLY A 86 18.80 8.14 -0.20
C GLY A 86 17.86 7.69 0.92
N LEU A 87 17.02 8.58 1.43
CA LEU A 87 15.97 8.27 2.40
C LEU A 87 14.96 7.27 1.82
N ALA A 88 14.51 7.50 0.59
CA ALA A 88 13.57 6.61 -0.08
C ALA A 88 14.14 5.19 -0.28
N ILE A 89 15.41 5.07 -0.65
CA ILE A 89 16.08 3.77 -0.84
C ILE A 89 16.25 3.04 0.50
N THR A 90 16.72 3.75 1.53
CA THR A 90 17.04 3.13 2.82
C THR A 90 15.79 2.81 3.63
N VAL A 91 15.00 3.83 3.99
CA VAL A 91 13.79 3.68 4.81
C VAL A 91 12.71 2.95 4.01
N GLY A 92 12.52 3.32 2.75
CA GLY A 92 11.57 2.64 1.87
C GLY A 92 11.99 1.20 1.59
N GLY A 93 13.29 0.91 1.46
CA GLY A 93 13.81 -0.44 1.31
C GLY A 93 13.55 -1.32 2.53
N ILE A 94 13.85 -0.84 3.73
CA ILE A 94 13.57 -1.56 5.00
C ILE A 94 12.06 -1.81 5.15
N ALA A 95 11.24 -0.78 4.93
CA ALA A 95 9.79 -0.92 4.97
C ALA A 95 9.26 -1.89 3.89
N GLY A 96 9.88 -1.89 2.70
CA GLY A 96 9.63 -2.80 1.60
C GLY A 96 9.89 -4.25 1.97
N VAL A 97 11.03 -4.54 2.58
CA VAL A 97 11.37 -5.89 3.06
C VAL A 97 10.40 -6.34 4.15
N ALA A 98 10.09 -5.49 5.13
CA ALA A 98 9.12 -5.80 6.18
C ALA A 98 7.72 -6.09 5.59
N CYS A 99 7.27 -5.26 4.64
CA CYS A 99 6.02 -5.44 3.92
C CYS A 99 6.01 -6.77 3.14
N PHE A 100 7.09 -7.08 2.43
CA PHE A 100 7.24 -8.31 1.64
C PHE A 100 7.20 -9.57 2.52
N VAL A 101 7.92 -9.58 3.63
CA VAL A 101 7.88 -10.69 4.60
C VAL A 101 6.47 -10.82 5.19
N GLY A 102 5.84 -9.71 5.55
CA GLY A 102 4.47 -9.69 6.06
C GLY A 102 3.45 -10.28 5.07
N ILE A 103 3.45 -9.83 3.81
CA ILE A 103 2.53 -10.34 2.79
C ILE A 103 2.82 -11.80 2.44
N ALA A 104 4.08 -12.23 2.38
CA ALA A 104 4.43 -13.63 2.12
C ALA A 104 3.88 -14.56 3.21
N LEU A 105 3.99 -14.17 4.48
CA LEU A 105 3.42 -14.92 5.60
C LEU A 105 1.88 -14.97 5.55
N LEU A 106 1.23 -13.85 5.19
CA LEU A 106 -0.22 -13.77 5.06
C LEU A 106 -0.74 -14.55 3.84
N ALA A 107 -0.02 -14.52 2.71
CA ALA A 107 -0.33 -15.27 1.51
C ALA A 107 -0.20 -16.77 1.75
N HIS A 108 0.90 -17.22 2.37
CA HIS A 108 1.06 -18.61 2.79
C HIS A 108 -0.09 -19.06 3.69
N ARG A 109 -0.48 -18.24 4.68
CA ARG A 109 -1.63 -18.53 5.54
C ARG A 109 -2.94 -18.62 4.74
N ARG A 110 -3.16 -17.78 3.73
CA ARG A 110 -4.40 -17.78 2.95
C ARG A 110 -4.53 -18.99 2.02
N LEU A 111 -3.41 -19.44 1.45
CA LEU A 111 -3.40 -20.49 0.44
C LEU A 111 -3.35 -21.90 1.03
N PHE A 112 -2.66 -22.09 2.16
CA PHE A 112 -2.38 -23.42 2.71
C PHE A 112 -3.22 -23.79 3.94
N ASP A 113 -4.00 -22.86 4.49
CA ASP A 113 -4.80 -23.12 5.68
C ASP A 113 -6.25 -23.43 5.31
N ALA A 114 -6.68 -24.68 5.53
CA ALA A 114 -8.01 -25.16 5.16
C ALA A 114 -9.17 -24.40 5.84
N ARG A 115 -8.92 -23.69 6.95
CA ARG A 115 -9.94 -22.88 7.63
C ARG A 115 -10.08 -21.47 7.05
N ILE A 116 -9.13 -21.01 6.23
CA ILE A 116 -9.05 -19.63 5.73
C ILE A 116 -9.19 -19.58 4.20
N ARG A 117 -8.92 -20.67 3.50
CA ARG A 117 -9.16 -20.82 2.06
C ARG A 117 -10.62 -20.56 1.70
#